data_AF-A0AAU5DTJ2-F1
#
_entry.id   AF-A0AAU5DTJ2-F1
#
_cell.length_a   1.000
_cell.length_b   1.000
_cell.length_c   1.000
_cell.angle_alpha   90.00
_cell.angle_beta   90.00
_cell.angle_gamma   90.00
#
_symmetry.space_group_name_H-M   'P 1'
#
loop_
_entity.id
_entity.type
_entity.pdbx_description
1 polymer ?
#
loop_
_entity_poly.entity_id
_entity_poly.type
_entity_poly.pdbx_seq_one_letter_code
_entity_poly.pdbx_strand_id
1 'polypeptide(L)'
;MTDLKPVHQRQAAVLALWRWRAPMLAFELDAEWGVEQSVLESLFRLAASPPGEQWERAYRRGIAELCTAPLFASEVDPDAVQLFQLETISNLLTFGELLDKPGVDEVERVVETSAGLAYYLDGLVEGSFYSHPAEEAHRRYLADLADRASEGYFAWRHLAVETTCHGALGVLPDSAGLLDSSMGRELLALCEDFGEELVTTMQWLRTTGH
;
A
#
# COMPACT_ATOMS: atom_id res chain seq x y z
N MET A 1 10.80 13.61 3.18
CA MET A 1 11.49 12.39 2.70
C MET A 1 13.00 12.58 2.50
N THR A 2 13.45 13.76 2.08
CA THR A 2 14.85 14.09 1.75
C THR A 2 15.86 13.97 2.91
N ASP A 3 15.40 13.94 4.17
CA ASP A 3 16.29 13.81 5.35
C ASP A 3 16.54 12.35 5.80
N LEU A 4 15.84 11.38 5.21
CA LEU A 4 16.00 9.96 5.56
C LEU A 4 17.20 9.35 4.82
N LYS A 5 17.91 8.43 5.49
CA LYS A 5 18.93 7.61 4.84
C LYS A 5 18.28 6.74 3.74
N PRO A 6 19.02 6.31 2.70
CA PRO A 6 18.48 5.47 1.62
C PRO A 6 17.76 4.19 2.12
N VAL A 7 18.28 3.55 3.17
CA VAL A 7 17.63 2.37 3.76
C VAL A 7 16.28 2.69 4.40
N HIS A 8 16.16 3.84 5.07
CA HIS A 8 14.92 4.30 5.67
C HIS A 8 13.93 4.78 4.60
N GLN A 9 14.42 5.37 3.51
CA GLN A 9 13.59 5.67 2.33
C GLN A 9 13.02 4.39 1.71
N ARG A 10 13.83 3.34 1.53
CA ARG A 10 13.34 2.02 1.10
C ARG A 10 12.27 1.49 2.06
N GLN A 11 12.52 1.53 3.37
CA GLN A 11 11.55 1.05 4.36
C GLN A 11 10.25 1.88 4.36
N ALA A 12 10.32 3.18 4.10
CA ALA A 12 9.13 4.02 3.91
C ALA A 12 8.29 3.55 2.72
N ALA A 13 8.91 3.29 1.56
CA ALA A 13 8.22 2.72 0.40
C ALA A 13 7.59 1.36 0.72
N VAL A 14 8.28 0.49 1.47
CA VAL A 14 7.70 -0.79 1.92
C VAL A 14 6.48 -0.56 2.80
N LEU A 15 6.53 0.37 3.75
CA LEU A 15 5.40 0.65 4.64
C LEU A 15 4.21 1.25 3.88
N ALA A 16 4.46 2.07 2.85
CA ALA A 16 3.42 2.56 1.95
C ALA A 16 2.75 1.42 1.16
N LEU A 17 3.55 0.50 0.59
CA LEU A 17 3.05 -0.71 -0.05
C LEU A 17 2.24 -1.59 0.90
N TRP A 18 2.75 -1.80 2.12
CA TRP A 18 2.20 -2.77 3.05
C TRP A 18 0.77 -2.44 3.48
N ARG A 19 0.37 -1.17 3.48
CA ARG A 19 -1.01 -0.72 3.74
C ARG A 19 -2.03 -1.36 2.78
N TRP A 20 -1.58 -1.71 1.57
CA TRP A 20 -2.42 -2.30 0.53
C TRP A 20 -2.32 -3.82 0.47
N ARG A 21 -1.49 -4.45 1.33
CA ARG A 21 -1.34 -5.90 1.36
C ARG A 21 -2.67 -6.61 1.69
N ALA A 22 -3.37 -6.17 2.74
CA ALA A 22 -4.66 -6.76 3.09
C ALA A 22 -5.72 -6.57 1.99
N PRO A 23 -5.95 -5.35 1.44
CA PRO A 23 -6.80 -5.14 0.27
C PRO A 23 -6.46 -6.04 -0.91
N MET A 24 -5.17 -6.16 -1.26
CA MET A 24 -4.71 -6.96 -2.39
C MET A 24 -5.08 -8.44 -2.26
N LEU A 25 -5.09 -8.97 -1.03
CA LEU A 25 -5.27 -10.40 -0.74
C LEU A 25 -6.69 -10.77 -0.30
N ALA A 26 -7.52 -9.78 0.06
CA ALA A 26 -8.89 -10.01 0.51
C ALA A 26 -9.88 -10.26 -0.64
N PHE A 27 -9.56 -9.78 -1.83
CA PHE A 27 -10.41 -9.92 -3.02
C PHE A 27 -9.80 -10.88 -4.03
N GLU A 28 -10.65 -11.67 -4.68
CA GLU A 28 -10.24 -12.51 -5.81
C GLU A 28 -9.73 -11.62 -6.95
N LEU A 29 -8.56 -11.97 -7.49
CA LEU A 29 -8.01 -11.36 -8.69
C LEU A 29 -8.76 -11.86 -9.91
N ASP A 30 -8.86 -11.03 -10.95
CA ASP A 30 -9.42 -11.47 -12.21
C ASP A 30 -8.63 -12.67 -12.76
N ALA A 31 -9.33 -13.76 -13.06
CA ALA A 31 -8.71 -14.98 -13.56
C ALA A 31 -8.01 -14.75 -14.91
N GLU A 32 -8.49 -13.81 -15.73
CA GLU A 32 -7.89 -13.46 -17.02
C GLU A 32 -6.55 -12.73 -16.86
N TRP A 33 -6.29 -12.12 -15.71
CA TRP A 33 -4.99 -11.51 -15.43
C TRP A 33 -3.89 -12.56 -15.28
N GLY A 34 -4.26 -13.79 -14.89
CA GLY A 34 -3.34 -14.91 -14.65
C GLY A 34 -2.23 -14.59 -13.64
N VAL A 35 -2.52 -13.69 -12.70
CA VAL A 35 -1.62 -13.32 -11.60
C VAL A 35 -1.85 -14.28 -10.43
N GLU A 36 -0.81 -15.00 -10.01
CA GLU A 36 -0.89 -15.88 -8.85
C GLU A 36 -0.79 -15.09 -7.53
N GLN A 37 -1.75 -15.33 -6.62
CA GLN A 37 -1.77 -14.68 -5.30
C GLN A 37 -0.51 -14.99 -4.46
N SER A 38 0.05 -16.20 -4.60
CA SER A 38 1.28 -16.64 -3.94
C SER A 38 2.49 -15.79 -4.31
N VAL A 39 2.58 -15.33 -5.57
CA VAL A 39 3.64 -14.45 -6.08
C VAL A 39 3.53 -13.08 -5.42
N LEU A 40 2.32 -12.51 -5.34
CA LEU A 40 2.08 -11.22 -4.69
C LEU A 40 2.38 -11.27 -3.19
N GLU A 41 1.91 -12.30 -2.49
CA GLU A 41 2.26 -12.52 -1.09
C GLU A 41 3.78 -12.58 -0.86
N SER A 42 4.47 -13.28 -1.76
CA SER A 42 5.92 -13.42 -1.70
C SER A 42 6.61 -12.09 -1.94
N LEU A 43 6.14 -11.29 -2.90
CA LEU A 43 6.67 -9.96 -3.18
C LEU A 43 6.54 -9.03 -1.97
N PHE A 44 5.37 -8.97 -1.31
CA PHE A 44 5.23 -8.20 -0.08
C PHE A 44 6.26 -8.64 0.97
N ARG A 45 6.32 -9.94 1.29
CA ARG A 45 7.27 -10.46 2.28
C ARG A 45 8.72 -10.10 1.93
N LEU A 46 9.11 -10.25 0.67
CA LEU A 46 10.45 -9.93 0.17
C LEU A 46 10.75 -8.42 0.21
N ALA A 47 9.77 -7.55 -0.01
CA ALA A 47 9.93 -6.11 0.15
C ALA A 47 10.31 -5.75 1.59
N ALA A 48 9.64 -6.37 2.58
CA ALA A 48 9.87 -6.15 4.01
C ALA A 48 11.09 -6.87 4.60
N SER A 49 11.73 -7.75 3.82
CA SER A 49 13.01 -8.38 4.19
C SER A 49 14.14 -7.34 4.33
N PRO A 50 15.23 -7.70 5.05
CA PRO A 50 16.41 -6.87 5.15
C PRO A 50 16.97 -6.46 3.79
N PRO A 51 17.60 -5.28 3.68
CA PRO A 51 18.36 -4.94 2.48
C PRO A 51 19.49 -5.97 2.28
N GLY A 52 19.77 -6.31 1.02
CA GLY A 52 20.81 -7.29 0.72
C GLY A 52 20.56 -8.06 -0.57
N GLU A 53 21.67 -8.38 -1.24
CA GLU A 53 21.68 -8.96 -2.58
C GLU A 53 20.86 -10.25 -2.71
N GLN A 54 20.84 -11.10 -1.67
CA GLN A 54 20.04 -12.33 -1.66
C GLN A 54 18.53 -12.03 -1.79
N TRP A 55 18.01 -11.15 -0.94
CA TRP A 55 16.59 -10.81 -0.90
C TRP A 55 16.17 -9.99 -2.12
N GLU A 56 17.02 -9.08 -2.57
CA GLU A 56 16.79 -8.28 -3.77
C GLU A 56 16.77 -9.15 -5.03
N ARG A 57 17.67 -10.14 -5.16
CA ARG A 57 17.60 -11.11 -6.27
C ARG A 57 16.33 -11.94 -6.22
N ALA A 58 15.88 -12.34 -5.03
CA ALA A 58 14.62 -13.07 -4.87
C ALA A 58 13.42 -12.20 -5.26
N TYR A 59 13.41 -10.91 -4.86
CA TYR A 59 12.38 -9.96 -5.25
C TYR A 59 12.33 -9.79 -6.78
N ARG A 60 13.48 -9.54 -7.42
CA ARG A 60 13.58 -9.42 -8.90
C ARG A 60 13.06 -10.66 -9.61
N ARG A 61 13.29 -11.86 -9.05
CA ARG A 61 12.75 -13.10 -9.62
C ARG A 61 11.22 -13.14 -9.53
N GLY A 62 10.65 -12.76 -8.38
CA GLY A 62 9.21 -12.65 -8.22
C GLY A 62 8.58 -11.63 -9.18
N ILE A 63 9.25 -10.50 -9.43
CA ILE A 63 8.81 -9.51 -10.42
C ILE A 63 8.87 -10.10 -11.83
N ALA A 64 9.97 -10.77 -12.19
CA ALA A 64 10.08 -11.41 -13.50
C ALA A 64 8.99 -12.47 -13.72
N GLU A 65 8.65 -13.24 -12.68
CA GLU A 65 7.54 -14.20 -12.69
C GLU A 65 6.18 -13.50 -12.84
N LEU A 66 5.92 -12.46 -12.06
CA LEU A 66 4.72 -11.63 -12.17
C LEU A 66 4.54 -11.09 -13.59
N CYS A 67 5.61 -10.57 -14.21
CA CYS A 67 5.57 -10.03 -15.57
C CYS A 67 5.31 -11.09 -16.67
N THR A 68 5.28 -12.38 -16.35
CA THR A 68 4.82 -13.42 -17.29
C THR A 68 3.29 -13.57 -17.33
N ALA A 69 2.59 -12.93 -16.40
CA ALA A 69 1.14 -13.00 -16.31
C ALA A 69 0.46 -12.34 -17.54
N PRO A 70 -0.66 -12.90 -18.04
CA PRO A 70 -1.44 -12.33 -19.14
C PRO A 70 -1.86 -10.87 -18.95
N LEU A 71 -2.02 -10.40 -17.71
CA LEU A 71 -2.36 -9.03 -17.35
C LEU A 71 -1.61 -7.97 -18.18
N PHE A 72 -0.31 -8.18 -18.41
CA PHE A 72 0.56 -7.20 -19.07
C PHE A 72 0.37 -7.10 -20.59
N ALA A 73 -0.45 -7.97 -21.18
CA ALA A 73 -0.77 -7.97 -22.61
C ALA A 73 -2.21 -7.55 -22.92
N SER A 74 -3.02 -7.29 -21.89
CA SER A 74 -4.46 -7.05 -22.00
C SER A 74 -4.80 -5.58 -21.72
N GLU A 75 -5.79 -5.06 -22.46
CA GLU A 75 -6.48 -3.82 -22.08
C GLU A 75 -7.51 -4.18 -21.01
N VAL A 76 -7.42 -3.55 -19.84
CA VAL A 76 -8.30 -3.82 -18.70
C VAL A 76 -9.14 -2.57 -18.43
N ASP A 77 -10.45 -2.74 -18.31
CA ASP A 77 -11.38 -1.74 -17.82
C ASP A 77 -11.78 -2.14 -16.39
N PRO A 78 -11.04 -1.67 -15.37
CA PRO A 78 -11.18 -2.18 -14.02
C PRO A 78 -12.40 -1.60 -13.30
N ASP A 79 -13.07 -2.42 -12.49
CA ASP A 79 -13.91 -1.91 -11.42
C ASP A 79 -13.08 -1.21 -10.33
N ALA A 80 -13.74 -0.59 -9.36
CA ALA A 80 -13.05 0.13 -8.29
C ALA A 80 -12.01 -0.74 -7.56
N VAL A 81 -12.35 -1.98 -7.18
CA VAL A 81 -11.45 -2.89 -6.45
C VAL A 81 -10.28 -3.32 -7.34
N GLN A 82 -10.57 -3.66 -8.59
CA GLN A 82 -9.55 -4.02 -9.58
C GLN A 82 -8.57 -2.87 -9.80
N LEU A 83 -9.02 -1.61 -9.79
CA LEU A 83 -8.13 -0.44 -9.88
C LEU A 83 -7.14 -0.41 -8.71
N PHE A 84 -7.60 -0.60 -7.47
CA PHE A 84 -6.68 -0.67 -6.31
C PHE A 84 -5.68 -1.83 -6.44
N GLN A 85 -6.12 -2.99 -6.94
CA GLN A 85 -5.23 -4.14 -7.16
C GLN A 85 -4.17 -3.85 -8.24
N LEU A 86 -4.56 -3.24 -9.37
CA LEU A 86 -3.66 -2.88 -10.45
C LEU A 86 -2.63 -1.82 -10.02
N GLU A 87 -3.07 -0.78 -9.30
CA GLU A 87 -2.16 0.24 -8.77
C GLU A 87 -1.21 -0.32 -7.72
N THR A 88 -1.67 -1.29 -6.91
CA THR A 88 -0.81 -2.00 -5.96
C THR A 88 0.23 -2.87 -6.69
N ILE A 89 -0.16 -3.57 -7.75
CA ILE A 89 0.77 -4.30 -8.64
C ILE A 89 1.79 -3.34 -9.25
N SER A 90 1.33 -2.21 -9.78
CA SER A 90 2.19 -1.17 -10.35
C SER A 90 3.21 -0.64 -9.34
N ASN A 91 2.80 -0.41 -8.09
CA ASN A 91 3.71 0.00 -7.02
C ASN A 91 4.72 -1.09 -6.65
N LEU A 92 4.35 -2.38 -6.68
CA LEU A 92 5.30 -3.48 -6.47
C LEU A 92 6.36 -3.52 -7.58
N LEU A 93 5.97 -3.26 -8.83
CA LEU A 93 6.90 -3.12 -9.97
C LEU A 93 7.83 -1.92 -9.77
N THR A 94 7.28 -0.76 -9.42
CA THR A 94 8.02 0.48 -9.13
C THR A 94 9.04 0.28 -8.01
N PHE A 95 8.66 -0.44 -6.94
CA PHE A 95 9.60 -0.80 -5.89
C PHE A 95 10.71 -1.75 -6.37
N GLY A 96 10.44 -2.60 -7.36
CA GLY A 96 11.47 -3.39 -8.03
C GLY A 96 12.50 -2.52 -8.74
N GLU A 97 12.07 -1.45 -9.41
CA GLU A 97 12.95 -0.49 -10.09
C GLU A 97 13.88 0.23 -9.10
N LEU A 98 13.36 0.57 -7.91
CA LEU A 98 14.14 1.16 -6.82
C LEU A 98 15.34 0.28 -6.43
N LEU A 99 15.24 -1.05 -6.54
CA LEU A 99 16.33 -1.97 -6.21
C LEU A 99 17.48 -1.91 -7.24
N ASP A 100 17.21 -1.45 -8.46
CA ASP A 100 18.21 -1.35 -9.53
C ASP A 100 18.78 0.06 -9.65
N LYS A 101 17.93 1.06 -9.40
CA LYS A 101 18.28 2.48 -9.41
C LYS A 101 17.77 3.12 -8.12
N PRO A 102 18.59 3.13 -7.05
CA PRO A 102 18.22 3.81 -5.83
C PRO A 102 18.07 5.31 -6.10
N GLY A 103 16.83 5.79 -6.09
CA GLY A 103 16.46 7.18 -6.34
C GLY A 103 15.36 7.64 -5.38
N VAL A 104 15.35 8.94 -5.08
CA VAL A 104 14.29 9.54 -4.26
C VAL A 104 12.96 9.50 -5.04
N ASP A 105 13.02 9.69 -6.35
CA ASP A 105 11.87 9.74 -7.26
C ASP A 105 11.01 8.47 -7.22
N GLU A 106 11.62 7.28 -7.21
CA GLU A 106 10.88 6.01 -7.15
C GLU A 106 10.26 5.76 -5.77
N VAL A 107 10.94 6.19 -4.70
CA VAL A 107 10.36 6.12 -3.34
C VAL A 107 9.18 7.07 -3.22
N GLU A 108 9.33 8.30 -3.70
CA GLU A 108 8.28 9.32 -3.71
C GLU A 108 7.09 8.80 -4.50
N ARG A 109 7.32 8.22 -5.69
CA ARG A 109 6.25 7.62 -6.50
C ARG A 109 5.45 6.56 -5.73
N VAL A 110 6.12 5.61 -5.06
CA VAL A 110 5.41 4.57 -4.28
C VAL A 110 4.59 5.18 -3.13
N VAL A 111 5.15 6.15 -2.43
CA VAL A 111 4.48 6.82 -1.30
C VAL A 111 3.29 7.66 -1.78
N GLU A 112 3.48 8.47 -2.82
CA GLU A 112 2.47 9.33 -3.40
C GLU A 112 1.32 8.53 -4.03
N THR A 113 1.60 7.45 -4.77
CA THR A 113 0.54 6.57 -5.29
C THR A 113 -0.27 5.98 -4.14
N SER A 114 0.39 5.53 -3.07
CA SER A 114 -0.34 5.04 -1.89
C SER A 114 -1.22 6.11 -1.26
N ALA A 115 -0.78 7.37 -1.19
CA ALA A 115 -1.63 8.45 -0.67
C ALA A 115 -2.79 8.73 -1.63
N GLY A 116 -2.52 8.78 -2.93
CA GLY A 116 -3.51 8.99 -3.99
C GLY A 116 -4.63 7.96 -3.96
N LEU A 117 -4.32 6.68 -3.70
CA LEU A 117 -5.33 5.64 -3.52
C LEU A 117 -6.24 5.89 -2.31
N ALA A 118 -5.69 6.38 -1.19
CA ALA A 118 -6.51 6.73 -0.02
C ALA A 118 -7.46 7.90 -0.34
N TYR A 119 -6.97 8.93 -1.04
CA TYR A 119 -7.82 10.03 -1.54
C TYR A 119 -8.90 9.56 -2.51
N TYR A 120 -8.54 8.66 -3.43
CA TYR A 120 -9.50 8.11 -4.39
C TYR A 120 -10.61 7.34 -3.68
N LEU A 121 -10.27 6.57 -2.64
CA LEU A 121 -11.25 5.86 -1.82
C LEU A 121 -12.23 6.80 -1.11
N ASP A 122 -11.74 7.92 -0.57
CA ASP A 122 -12.61 8.96 -0.01
C ASP A 122 -13.60 9.50 -1.05
N GLY A 123 -13.14 9.75 -2.28
CA GLY A 123 -13.98 10.18 -3.39
C GLY A 123 -15.06 9.16 -3.77
N LEU A 124 -14.75 7.86 -3.75
CA LEU A 124 -15.73 6.79 -3.98
C LEU A 124 -16.80 6.75 -2.87
N VAL A 125 -16.38 6.91 -1.62
CA VAL A 125 -17.29 6.91 -0.47
C VAL A 125 -18.18 8.15 -0.48
N GLU A 126 -17.63 9.33 -0.74
CA GLU A 126 -18.40 10.60 -0.85
C GLU A 126 -19.35 10.58 -2.05
N GLY A 127 -18.93 10.00 -3.17
CA GLY A 127 -19.74 9.85 -4.37
C GLY A 127 -20.84 8.79 -4.25
N SER A 128 -20.89 8.05 -3.15
CA SER A 128 -21.88 7.00 -2.95
C SER A 128 -23.27 7.52 -2.61
N PHE A 129 -24.29 6.90 -3.21
CA PHE A 129 -25.69 7.14 -2.84
C PHE A 129 -26.08 6.45 -1.52
N TYR A 130 -25.21 5.60 -0.97
CA TYR A 130 -25.44 4.86 0.27
C TYR A 130 -24.58 5.43 1.39
N SER A 131 -25.13 5.48 2.61
CA SER A 131 -24.34 5.82 3.80
C SER A 131 -23.35 4.70 4.14
N HIS A 132 -22.10 5.08 4.40
CA HIS A 132 -21.09 4.14 4.87
C HIS A 132 -21.44 3.65 6.29
N PRO A 133 -21.32 2.35 6.63
CA PRO A 133 -21.66 1.84 7.96
C PRO A 133 -20.87 2.50 9.10
N ALA A 134 -19.66 2.98 8.81
CA ALA A 134 -18.80 3.68 9.77
C ALA A 134 -18.80 5.21 9.59
N GLU A 135 -19.72 5.79 8.83
CA GLU A 135 -19.76 7.25 8.53
C GLU A 135 -19.70 8.11 9.79
N GLU A 136 -20.44 7.75 10.85
CA GLU A 136 -20.42 8.48 12.13
C GLU A 136 -19.06 8.37 12.86
N ALA A 137 -18.39 7.22 12.75
CA ALA A 137 -17.05 7.05 13.32
C ALA A 137 -16.03 7.88 12.54
N HIS A 138 -16.11 7.89 11.21
CA HIS A 138 -15.26 8.69 10.34
C HIS A 138 -15.43 10.18 10.62
N ARG A 139 -16.68 10.64 10.75
CA ARG A 139 -16.98 12.05 11.06
C ARG A 139 -16.45 12.49 12.42
N ARG A 140 -16.58 11.64 13.45
CA ARG A 140 -16.03 11.91 14.78
C ARG A 140 -14.50 11.99 14.74
N TYR A 141 -13.85 11.04 14.07
CA TYR A 141 -12.41 11.07 13.89
C TYR A 141 -11.95 12.38 13.23
N LEU A 142 -12.61 12.82 12.17
CA LEU A 142 -12.28 14.07 11.48
C LEU A 142 -12.55 15.32 12.34
N ALA A 143 -13.64 15.33 13.13
CA ALA A 143 -13.96 16.45 14.02
C ALA A 143 -12.90 16.67 15.11
N ASP A 144 -12.23 15.60 15.55
CA ASP A 144 -11.17 15.68 16.57
C ASP A 144 -9.84 16.25 16.03
N LEU A 145 -9.68 16.39 14.70
CA LEU A 145 -8.42 16.83 14.07
C LEU A 145 -8.20 18.35 13.99
N ALA A 146 -9.11 19.17 14.52
CA ALA A 146 -9.04 20.65 14.60
C ALA A 146 -8.66 21.37 13.28
N ASP A 147 -9.66 22.00 12.63
CA ASP A 147 -9.52 22.98 11.52
C ASP A 147 -8.90 22.48 10.19
N ARG A 148 -8.98 21.18 9.87
CA ARG A 148 -8.42 20.61 8.63
C ARG A 148 -9.46 20.02 7.67
N ALA A 149 -10.42 20.87 7.31
CA ALA A 149 -11.69 20.51 6.67
C ALA A 149 -11.65 20.08 5.19
N SER A 150 -10.49 19.88 4.57
CA SER A 150 -10.39 19.66 3.11
C SER A 150 -10.05 18.24 2.67
N GLU A 151 -9.70 17.34 3.58
CA GLU A 151 -9.31 15.96 3.23
C GLU A 151 -10.28 14.96 3.86
N GLY A 152 -10.53 13.86 3.14
CA GLY A 152 -11.43 12.80 3.59
C GLY A 152 -10.84 11.94 4.71
N TYR A 153 -11.63 10.97 5.18
CA TYR A 153 -11.26 10.12 6.31
C TYR A 153 -10.04 9.26 6.01
N PHE A 154 -10.02 8.59 4.85
CA PHE A 154 -8.94 7.67 4.48
C PHE A 154 -7.64 8.40 4.20
N ALA A 155 -7.68 9.58 3.60
CA ALA A 155 -6.54 10.46 3.44
C ALA A 155 -5.91 10.83 4.80
N TRP A 156 -6.72 11.30 5.76
CA TRP A 156 -6.22 11.64 7.09
C TRP A 156 -5.68 10.42 7.84
N ARG A 157 -6.35 9.27 7.72
CA ARG A 157 -5.88 8.03 8.34
C ARG A 157 -4.58 7.53 7.75
N HIS A 158 -4.46 7.56 6.43
CA HIS A 158 -3.24 7.22 5.72
C HIS A 158 -2.08 8.12 6.19
N LEU A 159 -2.29 9.44 6.23
CA LEU A 159 -1.28 10.40 6.67
C LEU A 159 -0.86 10.18 8.13
N ALA A 160 -1.81 9.84 9.02
CA ALA A 160 -1.51 9.54 10.42
C ALA A 160 -0.63 8.28 10.57
N VAL A 161 -0.95 7.21 9.83
CA VAL A 161 -0.13 5.99 9.77
C VAL A 161 1.24 6.31 9.18
N GLU A 162 1.29 7.06 8.08
CA GLU A 162 2.54 7.46 7.44
C GLU A 162 3.44 8.28 8.36
N THR A 163 2.89 9.29 9.03
CA THR A 163 3.63 10.14 9.97
C THR A 163 4.22 9.31 11.10
N THR A 164 3.44 8.36 11.64
CA THR A 164 3.90 7.44 12.69
C THR A 164 5.04 6.55 12.19
N CYS A 165 4.88 5.96 11.01
CA CYS A 165 5.90 5.16 10.35
C CYS A 165 7.19 5.96 10.14
N HIS A 166 7.12 7.12 9.50
CA HIS A 166 8.27 7.98 9.24
C HIS A 166 8.99 8.41 10.53
N GLY A 167 8.24 8.74 11.58
CA GLY A 167 8.81 9.09 12.88
C GLY A 167 9.60 7.95 13.53
N ALA A 168 9.17 6.70 13.33
CA ALA A 168 9.82 5.52 13.89
C ALA A 168 11.02 5.02 13.08
N LEU A 169 11.01 5.20 11.75
CA LEU A 169 12.05 4.71 10.85
C LEU A 169 13.46 5.23 11.22
N GLY A 170 13.57 6.48 11.68
CA GLY A 170 14.86 7.07 12.05
C GLY A 170 15.58 6.35 13.21
N VAL A 171 14.88 5.50 13.96
CA VAL A 171 15.41 4.74 15.11
C VAL A 171 15.78 3.30 14.72
N LEU A 172 15.34 2.82 13.56
CA LEU A 172 15.61 1.45 13.13
C LEU A 172 17.07 1.27 12.66
N PRO A 173 17.72 0.14 13.03
CA PRO A 173 19.05 -0.18 12.53
C PRO A 173 19.08 -0.31 11.00
N ASP A 174 20.14 0.21 10.37
CA ASP A 174 20.32 0.18 8.91
C ASP A 174 20.38 -1.27 8.35
N SER A 175 20.66 -2.27 9.16
CA SER A 175 20.72 -3.69 8.75
C SER A 175 19.42 -4.48 9.01
N ALA A 176 18.43 -3.89 9.67
CA ALA A 176 17.21 -4.59 10.06
C ALA A 176 16.17 -4.60 8.93
N GLY A 177 15.61 -5.77 8.64
CA GLY A 177 14.34 -5.88 7.94
C GLY A 177 13.18 -5.45 8.85
N LEU A 178 12.06 -5.05 8.24
CA LEU A 178 10.85 -4.72 9.00
C LEU A 178 10.28 -5.97 9.68
N LEU A 179 10.40 -7.14 9.05
CA LEU A 179 9.95 -8.40 9.63
C LEU A 179 10.84 -8.91 10.78
N ASP A 180 12.12 -8.54 10.79
CA ASP A 180 13.10 -9.09 11.74
C ASP A 180 13.16 -8.34 13.07
N SER A 181 12.72 -7.08 13.09
CA SER A 181 12.72 -6.25 14.30
C SER A 181 11.34 -6.16 14.94
N SER A 182 11.28 -6.01 16.27
CA SER A 182 10.01 -5.82 16.99
C SER A 182 9.31 -4.54 16.54
N MET A 183 10.05 -3.44 16.49
CA MET A 183 9.56 -2.14 16.01
C MET A 183 9.08 -2.24 14.55
N GLY A 184 9.83 -2.90 13.67
CA GLY A 184 9.39 -3.09 12.29
C GLY A 184 8.08 -3.87 12.19
N ARG A 185 7.91 -4.94 12.99
CA ARG A 185 6.65 -5.70 13.04
C ARG A 185 5.49 -4.88 13.61
N GLU A 186 5.74 -4.00 14.57
CA GLU A 186 4.72 -3.06 15.07
C GLU A 186 4.28 -2.07 13.98
N LEU A 187 5.22 -1.55 13.18
CA LEU A 187 4.89 -0.68 12.05
C LEU A 187 4.11 -1.42 10.95
N LEU A 188 4.48 -2.67 10.65
CA LEU A 188 3.73 -3.51 9.71
C LEU A 188 2.32 -3.78 10.22
N ALA A 189 2.16 -4.07 11.52
CA ALA A 189 0.84 -4.27 12.14
C ALA A 189 -0.03 -3.01 12.05
N LEU A 190 0.54 -1.82 12.28
CA LEU A 190 -0.17 -0.55 12.09
C LEU A 190 -0.66 -0.38 10.63
N CYS A 191 0.14 -0.78 9.65
CA CYS A 191 -0.27 -0.78 8.25
C CYS A 191 -1.38 -1.81 7.96
N GLU A 192 -1.35 -2.98 8.59
CA GLU A 192 -2.39 -4.02 8.45
C GLU A 192 -3.71 -3.58 9.10
N ASP A 193 -3.68 -2.95 10.28
CA ASP A 193 -4.89 -2.41 10.94
C ASP A 193 -5.61 -1.41 10.02
N PHE A 194 -4.86 -0.53 9.37
CA PHE A 194 -5.42 0.37 8.36
C PHE A 194 -5.87 -0.40 7.10
N GLY A 195 -5.11 -1.39 6.65
CA GLY A 195 -5.47 -2.29 5.56
C GLY A 195 -6.81 -2.99 5.77
N GLU A 196 -7.12 -3.41 7.00
CA GLU A 196 -8.42 -4.02 7.35
C GLU A 196 -9.58 -3.02 7.25
N GLU A 197 -9.36 -1.75 7.64
CA GLU A 197 -10.34 -0.67 7.42
C GLU A 197 -10.61 -0.47 5.92
N LEU A 198 -9.56 -0.51 5.09
CA LEU A 198 -9.66 -0.42 3.63
C LEU A 198 -10.42 -1.61 3.04
N VAL A 199 -10.12 -2.84 3.46
CA VAL A 199 -10.84 -4.06 3.02
C VAL A 199 -12.33 -3.94 3.32
N THR A 200 -12.68 -3.54 4.55
CA THR A 200 -14.08 -3.39 4.96
C THR A 200 -14.81 -2.38 4.09
N THR A 201 -14.15 -1.27 3.77
CA THR A 201 -14.70 -0.20 2.94
C THR A 201 -14.86 -0.63 1.48
N MET A 202 -13.86 -1.27 0.90
CA MET A 202 -13.93 -1.79 -0.47
C MET A 202 -15.01 -2.88 -0.61
N GLN A 203 -15.17 -3.73 0.40
CA GLN A 203 -16.23 -4.73 0.44
C GLN A 203 -17.61 -4.06 0.45
N TRP A 204 -17.77 -2.98 1.20
CA TRP A 204 -19.00 -2.18 1.18
C TRP A 204 -19.24 -1.56 -0.21
N LEU A 205 -18.25 -0.89 -0.81
CA LEU A 205 -18.35 -0.29 -2.15
C LEU A 205 -18.85 -1.31 -3.18
N ARG A 206 -18.23 -2.49 -3.21
CA ARG A 206 -18.60 -3.59 -4.10
C ARG A 206 -20.04 -4.06 -3.91
N THR A 207 -20.53 -4.07 -2.67
CA THR A 207 -21.94 -4.45 -2.38
C THR A 207 -22.94 -3.36 -2.73
N THR A 208 -22.50 -2.11 -2.83
CA THR A 208 -23.35 -0.94 -3.11
C THR A 208 -23.31 -0.45 -4.56
N GLY A 209 -22.45 -1.04 -5.41
CA GLY A 209 -22.43 -0.78 -6.84
C GLY A 209 -21.52 0.36 -7.29
N HIS A 210 -20.36 0.50 -6.64
CA HIS A 210 -19.19 1.20 -7.19
C HIS A 210 -18.17 0.19 -7.73
#